data_AF-A0A517QX56-F1
#
_entry.id   AF-A0A517QX56-F1
#
_cell.length_a   1.000
_cell.length_b   1.000
_cell.length_c   1.000
_cell.angle_alpha   90.00
_cell.angle_beta   90.00
_cell.angle_gamma   90.00
#
_symmetry.space_group_name_H-M   'P 1'
#
loop_
_entity.id
_entity.type
_entity.pdbx_description
1 polymer ?
#
loop_
_entity_poly.entity_id
_entity_poly.type
_entity_poly.pdbx_seq_one_letter_code
_entity_poly.pdbx_strand_id
1 'polypeptide(L)'
;MSVNQLEDSDWDADPDDFGEYDEGADEPTIECPHCGAEVYEDSPRCPRCEQYLSREDAPSEPKPTWIIVGALAALLGIVWWLIG
;
A
#
# COMPACT_ATOMS: atom_id res chain seq x y z
N MET A 1 13.95 28.88 44.29
CA MET A 1 13.46 27.68 44.99
C MET A 1 11.94 27.83 45.05
N SER A 2 11.19 27.40 44.02
CA SER A 2 10.68 26.03 43.77
C SER A 2 9.56 25.61 44.74
N VAL A 3 8.28 25.63 44.28
CA VAL A 3 7.32 24.51 44.10
C VAL A 3 5.96 25.10 43.67
N ASN A 4 5.50 24.93 42.42
CA ASN A 4 4.59 23.88 41.91
C ASN A 4 3.24 23.76 42.66
N GLN A 5 2.21 24.46 42.18
CA GLN A 5 0.82 24.06 42.36
C GLN A 5 0.26 23.85 40.95
N LEU A 6 0.36 22.61 40.48
CA LEU A 6 -0.35 22.16 39.29
C LEU A 6 -1.82 22.16 39.69
N GLU A 7 -2.67 22.93 39.03
CA GLU A 7 -4.11 22.72 39.12
C GLU A 7 -4.37 21.29 38.63
N ASP A 8 -4.70 20.43 39.59
CA ASP A 8 -4.95 19.02 39.42
C ASP A 8 -6.25 18.91 38.62
N SER A 9 -6.09 18.59 37.34
CA SER A 9 -7.17 18.31 36.41
C SER A 9 -7.98 17.12 36.92
N ASP A 10 -9.12 17.43 37.54
CA ASP A 10 -10.22 16.53 37.88
C ASP A 10 -10.85 16.02 36.57
N TRP A 11 -10.18 15.06 35.95
CA TRP A 11 -10.75 14.26 34.88
C TRP A 11 -11.63 13.18 35.52
N ASP A 12 -12.90 13.50 35.77
CA ASP A 12 -13.98 12.51 35.96
C ASP A 12 -14.15 11.73 34.65
N ALA A 13 -13.22 10.83 34.36
CA ALA A 13 -13.36 9.85 33.29
C ALA A 13 -14.33 8.78 33.79
N ASP A 14 -15.59 8.90 33.39
CA ASP A 14 -16.62 7.90 33.65
C ASP A 14 -16.15 6.53 33.13
N PRO A 15 -15.95 5.52 33.99
CA PRO A 15 -15.42 4.22 33.58
C PRO A 15 -16.37 3.46 32.64
N ASP A 16 -17.60 3.95 32.46
CA ASP A 16 -18.63 3.36 31.61
C ASP A 16 -18.60 3.98 30.18
N ASP A 17 -17.80 5.03 29.94
CA ASP A 17 -17.57 5.68 28.63
C ASP A 17 -16.39 5.07 27.84
N PHE A 18 -15.82 3.95 28.29
CA PHE A 18 -14.97 3.13 27.44
C PHE A 18 -15.86 2.28 26.54
N GLY A 19 -16.35 2.91 25.47
CA GLY A 19 -17.21 2.29 24.46
C GLY A 19 -16.69 0.92 24.04
N GLU A 20 -17.64 -0.01 23.87
CA GLU A 20 -17.43 -1.36 23.36
C GLU A 20 -16.56 -1.33 22.09
N TYR A 21 -15.25 -1.57 22.28
CA TYR A 21 -14.33 -1.72 21.16
C TYR A 21 -14.73 -3.01 20.45
N ASP A 22 -15.25 -2.89 19.23
CA ASP A 22 -15.55 -4.03 18.37
C ASP A 22 -14.23 -4.73 18.02
N GLU A 23 -13.82 -5.70 18.84
CA GLU A 23 -12.61 -6.53 18.73
C GLU A 23 -12.64 -7.49 17.51
N GLY A 24 -13.39 -7.15 16.46
CA GLY A 24 -13.70 -8.01 15.33
C GLY A 24 -13.45 -7.41 13.95
N ALA A 25 -12.91 -6.20 13.84
CA ALA A 25 -12.55 -5.64 12.54
C ALA A 25 -11.25 -6.30 12.05
N ASP A 26 -11.38 -7.34 11.24
CA ASP A 26 -10.29 -7.79 10.37
C ASP A 26 -9.75 -6.55 9.64
N GLU A 27 -8.56 -6.09 10.04
CA GLU A 27 -7.93 -4.92 9.43
C GLU A 27 -7.88 -5.15 7.91
N PRO A 28 -8.42 -4.24 7.10
CA PRO A 28 -8.53 -4.47 5.67
C PRO A 28 -7.14 -4.62 5.04
N THR A 29 -6.91 -5.78 4.43
CA THR A 29 -5.68 -6.11 3.71
C THR A 29 -5.90 -6.07 2.21
N ILE A 30 -4.90 -5.59 1.47
CA ILE A 30 -4.86 -5.56 0.01
C ILE A 30 -3.75 -6.49 -0.52
N GLU A 31 -3.83 -6.86 -1.79
CA GLU A 31 -2.75 -7.58 -2.47
C GLU A 31 -1.71 -6.59 -3.01
N CYS A 32 -0.44 -6.85 -2.76
CA CYS A 32 0.66 -6.03 -3.25
C CYS A 32 0.75 -6.09 -4.80
N PRO A 33 0.73 -4.96 -5.53
CA PRO A 33 0.79 -4.96 -6.99
C PRO A 33 2.12 -5.42 -7.59
N HIS A 34 3.18 -5.53 -6.77
CA HIS A 34 4.51 -5.97 -7.21
C HIS A 34 4.73 -7.48 -7.06
N CYS A 35 4.27 -8.07 -5.95
CA CYS A 35 4.60 -9.44 -5.58
C CYS A 35 3.38 -10.32 -5.29
N GLY A 36 2.18 -9.75 -5.22
CA GLY A 36 0.94 -10.46 -4.93
C GLY A 36 0.80 -10.93 -3.48
N ALA A 37 1.64 -10.44 -2.56
CA ALA A 37 1.51 -10.76 -1.14
C ALA A 37 0.42 -9.93 -0.46
N GLU A 38 -0.23 -10.52 0.54
CA GLU A 38 -1.21 -9.86 1.41
C GLU A 38 -0.49 -8.83 2.29
N VAL A 39 -0.95 -7.58 2.25
CA VAL A 39 -0.39 -6.45 2.99
C VAL A 39 -1.52 -5.60 3.55
N TYR A 40 -1.36 -5.04 4.76
CA TYR A 40 -2.34 -4.11 5.32
C TYR A 40 -2.46 -2.85 4.46
N GLU A 41 -3.68 -2.34 4.29
CA GLU A 41 -3.89 -1.14 3.47
C GLU A 41 -3.16 0.10 4.01
N ASP A 42 -3.02 0.19 5.33
CA ASP A 42 -2.29 1.25 6.03
C ASP A 42 -0.78 1.07 6.01
N SER A 43 -0.27 -0.03 5.44
CA SER A 43 1.17 -0.27 5.38
C SER A 43 1.83 0.62 4.30
N PRO A 44 2.79 1.49 4.65
CA PRO A 44 3.45 2.35 3.66
C PRO A 44 4.35 1.55 2.69
N ARG A 45 4.79 0.36 3.11
CA ARG A 45 5.70 -0.51 2.37
C ARG A 45 5.32 -1.98 2.53
N CYS A 46 5.47 -2.75 1.47
CA CYS A 46 5.27 -4.19 1.51
C CYS A 46 6.42 -4.88 2.28
N PRO A 47 6.15 -5.70 3.32
CA PRO A 47 7.16 -6.42 4.09
C PRO A 47 7.79 -7.62 3.34
N ARG A 48 7.26 -8.00 2.16
CA ARG A 48 7.73 -9.13 1.38
C ARG A 48 8.71 -8.74 0.27
N CYS A 49 8.41 -7.66 -0.46
CA CYS A 49 9.24 -7.18 -1.57
C CYS A 49 9.90 -5.82 -1.29
N GLU A 50 9.64 -5.23 -0.12
CA GLU A 50 10.23 -3.97 0.33
C GLU A 50 9.95 -2.78 -0.60
N GLN A 51 8.91 -2.90 -1.45
CA GLN A 51 8.45 -1.83 -2.33
C GLN A 51 7.39 -0.96 -1.63
N TYR A 52 7.35 0.32 -1.97
CA TYR A 52 6.36 1.26 -1.45
C TYR A 52 4.99 1.07 -2.14
N LEU A 53 3.92 1.12 -1.35
CA LEU A 53 2.54 0.98 -1.83
C LEU A 53 1.88 2.34 -2.12
N SER A 54 2.60 3.45 -1.92
CA SER A 54 2.13 4.81 -2.12
C SER A 54 1.71 5.05 -3.58
N ARG A 55 0.59 5.77 -3.80
CA ARG A 55 0.13 6.20 -5.14
C ARG A 55 1.20 6.94 -5.95
N GLU A 56 2.14 7.60 -5.28
CA GLU A 56 3.27 8.34 -5.87
C GLU A 56 4.38 7.43 -6.43
N ASP A 57 4.55 6.23 -5.84
CA ASP A 57 5.50 5.19 -6.26
C ASP A 57 4.76 3.93 -6.72
N ALA A 58 3.48 4.05 -7.08
CA ALA A 58 2.71 2.95 -7.63
C ALA A 58 3.52 2.47 -8.85
N PRO A 59 4.10 1.25 -8.79
CA PRO A 59 4.85 0.72 -9.89
C PRO A 59 3.91 0.78 -11.07
N SER A 60 4.41 1.35 -12.17
CA SER A 60 3.78 1.27 -13.48
C SER A 60 2.95 -0.01 -13.57
N GLU A 61 1.63 0.13 -13.62
CA GLU A 61 0.68 -0.97 -13.77
C GLU A 61 1.30 -1.99 -14.72
N PRO A 62 1.30 -3.30 -14.41
CA PRO A 62 2.00 -4.30 -15.22
C PRO A 62 1.62 -4.09 -16.68
N LYS A 63 2.60 -3.57 -17.44
CA LYS A 63 2.41 -3.11 -18.81
C LYS A 63 1.75 -4.27 -19.55
N PRO A 64 0.63 -4.04 -20.24
CA PRO A 64 -0.15 -5.15 -20.75
C PRO A 64 0.72 -5.89 -21.78
N THR A 65 0.98 -7.16 -21.52
CA THR A 65 1.99 -7.98 -22.22
C THR A 65 1.76 -8.06 -23.72
N TRP A 66 0.52 -7.80 -24.18
CA TRP A 66 0.19 -7.67 -25.60
C TRP A 66 0.97 -6.55 -26.32
N ILE A 67 1.34 -5.47 -25.62
CA ILE A 67 2.16 -4.39 -26.19
C ILE A 67 3.55 -4.90 -26.53
N ILE A 68 4.14 -5.72 -25.66
CA ILE A 68 5.47 -6.32 -25.87
C ILE A 68 5.41 -7.29 -27.06
N VAL A 69 4.36 -8.12 -27.11
CA VAL A 69 4.13 -9.04 -28.23
C VAL A 69 3.90 -8.29 -29.54
N GLY A 70 3.09 -7.23 -29.52
CA GLY A 70 2.83 -6.38 -30.68
C GLY A 70 4.08 -5.66 -31.18
N ALA A 71 4.89 -5.11 -30.27
CA ALA A 71 6.16 -4.47 -30.61
C ALA A 71 7.15 -5.46 -31.23
N LEU A 72 7.28 -6.68 -30.67
CA LEU A 72 8.11 -7.73 -31.25
C LEU A 72 7.61 -8.18 -32.63
N ALA A 73 6.31 -8.38 -32.80
CA ALA A 73 5.72 -8.77 -34.08
C ALA A 73 5.94 -7.70 -35.15
N ALA A 74 5.76 -6.42 -34.80
CA ALA A 74 6.00 -5.30 -35.71
C ALA A 74 7.49 -5.21 -36.12
N LEU A 75 8.41 -5.33 -35.16
CA LEU A 75 9.84 -5.34 -35.43
C LEU A 75 10.23 -6.51 -36.35
N LEU A 76 9.75 -7.72 -36.07
CA LEU A 76 10.04 -8.89 -36.91
C LEU A 76 9.47 -8.74 -38.32
N GLY A 77 8.26 -8.20 -38.48
CA GLY A 77 7.65 -7.95 -39.78
C GLY A 77 8.45 -6.97 -40.64
N ILE A 78 8.94 -5.88 -40.05
CA ILE A 78 9.78 -4.89 -40.74
C ILE A 78 11.12 -5.52 -41.14
N VAL A 79 11.75 -6.27 -40.24
CA VAL A 79 13.03 -6.94 -40.52
C VAL A 79 12.86 -7.97 -41.65
N TRP A 80 11.79 -8.75 -41.64
CA TRP A 80 11.48 -9.70 -42.71
C TRP A 80 11.23 -8.99 -44.05
N TRP A 81 10.54 -7.85 -44.04
CA TRP A 81 10.27 -7.06 -45.23
C TRP A 81 11.52 -6.40 -45.82
N LEU A 82 12.51 -6.06 -45.00
CA LEU A 82 13.78 -5.48 -45.47
C LEU A 82 14.77 -6.54 -46.00
N ILE A 83 14.65 -7.79 -45.55
CA ILE A 83 15.53 -8.90 -45.92
C ILE A 83 14.99 -9.69 -47.13
N GLY A 84 13.67 -9.69 -47.33
CA GLY A 84 13.00 -10.29 -48.50
C GLY A 84 12.92 -9.35 -49.68
#